data_AF-A0A7X7WW85-F1
#
_entry.id   AF-A0A7X7WW85-F1
#
_cell.length_a   1.000
_cell.length_b   1.000
_cell.length_c   1.000
_cell.angle_alpha   90.00
_cell.angle_beta   90.00
_cell.angle_gamma   90.00
#
_symmetry.space_group_name_H-M   'P 1'
#
loop_
_entity.id
_entity.type
_entity.pdbx_description
1 polymer ?
#
loop_
_entity_poly.entity_id
_entity_poly.type
_entity_poly.pdbx_seq_one_letter_code
_entity_poly.pdbx_strand_id
1 'polypeptide(L)'
;MNGTIPTYHYYLQDHEGNNRVVINQSGTVEQVNHYYPFGTLFAESTNDAVQKYKYNSKELDRQYRLNLYDYGARYYDSVLGQWTMQDPMAEKYYDWSSYVYSSNNPGRYVDPNGEEFSDFVDKNSNLITHIDDGSNAVFQQTGSGTSLH
;
A
#
# COMPACT_ATOMS: atom_id res chain seq x y z
N MET A 1 3.42 11.50 36.00
CA MET A 1 3.43 10.79 34.70
C MET A 1 2.74 11.69 33.70
N ASN A 2 3.45 12.21 32.70
CA ASN A 2 2.84 13.02 31.64
C ASN A 2 2.59 12.07 30.47
N GLY A 3 1.45 11.38 30.51
CA GLY A 3 1.05 10.43 29.48
C GLY A 3 0.53 11.19 28.26
N THR A 4 1.28 11.17 27.17
CA THR A 4 0.79 11.70 25.89
C THR A 4 -0.43 10.89 25.46
N ILE A 5 -1.54 11.57 25.23
CA ILE A 5 -2.78 10.95 24.75
C ILE A 5 -2.51 10.38 23.35
N PRO A 6 -2.82 9.11 23.07
CA PRO A 6 -2.67 8.55 21.73
C PRO A 6 -3.48 9.36 20.72
N THR A 7 -2.94 9.55 19.52
CA THR A 7 -3.66 10.16 18.40
C THR A 7 -4.13 9.05 17.48
N TYR A 8 -5.41 9.07 17.12
CA TYR A 8 -5.98 8.11 16.19
C TYR A 8 -6.09 8.70 14.79
N HIS A 9 -5.82 7.85 13.79
CA HIS A 9 -6.01 8.14 12.37
C HIS A 9 -6.92 7.08 11.76
N TYR A 10 -7.78 7.50 10.85
CA TYR A 10 -8.72 6.68 10.09
C TYR A 10 -8.36 6.74 8.61
N TYR A 11 -8.43 5.60 7.94
CA TYR A 11 -8.03 5.46 6.54
C TYR A 11 -9.23 5.05 5.70
N LEU A 12 -9.51 5.81 4.65
CA LEU A 12 -10.53 5.49 3.66
C LEU A 12 -9.86 4.86 2.45
N GLN A 13 -10.17 3.59 2.21
CA GLN A 13 -9.64 2.82 1.09
C GLN A 13 -10.68 2.70 -0.03
N ASP A 14 -10.21 2.59 -1.28
CA ASP A 14 -11.06 2.20 -2.41
C ASP A 14 -11.14 0.66 -2.54
N HIS A 15 -11.85 0.20 -3.57
CA HIS A 15 -12.10 -1.23 -3.80
C HIS A 15 -10.84 -2.07 -4.08
N GLU A 16 -9.73 -1.44 -4.45
CA GLU A 16 -8.44 -2.12 -4.67
C GLU A 16 -7.61 -2.16 -3.36
N GLY A 17 -8.07 -1.47 -2.31
CA GLY A 17 -7.33 -1.29 -1.07
C GLY A 17 -6.34 -0.12 -1.11
N ASN A 18 -6.48 0.81 -2.06
CA ASN A 18 -5.64 2.00 -2.13
C ASN A 18 -6.08 3.01 -1.06
N ASN A 19 -5.13 3.56 -0.29
CA ASN A 19 -5.45 4.60 0.69
C ASN A 19 -5.74 5.93 -0.01
N ARG A 20 -7.00 6.38 0.03
CA ARG A 20 -7.48 7.60 -0.63
C ARG A 20 -7.47 8.80 0.28
N VAL A 21 -7.85 8.62 1.56
CA VAL A 21 -7.97 9.73 2.51
C VAL A 21 -7.55 9.28 3.90
N VAL A 22 -6.78 10.13 4.59
CA VAL A 22 -6.44 9.99 6.01
C VAL A 22 -7.13 11.09 6.80
N ILE A 23 -7.78 10.71 7.89
CA ILE A 23 -8.54 11.61 8.76
C ILE A 23 -8.08 11.38 10.21
N ASN A 24 -7.83 12.45 10.97
CA ASN A 24 -7.51 12.30 12.39
C ASN A 24 -8.74 12.11 13.29
N GLN A 25 -8.48 11.83 14.57
CA GLN A 25 -9.49 11.66 15.62
C GLN A 25 -10.46 12.83 15.79
N SER A 26 -10.10 14.03 15.30
CA SER A 26 -10.95 15.21 15.33
C SER A 26 -11.78 15.40 14.05
N GLY A 27 -11.69 14.48 13.09
CA GLY A 27 -12.40 14.55 11.81
C GLY A 27 -11.75 15.45 10.77
N THR A 28 -10.51 15.91 11.01
CA THR A 28 -9.78 16.73 10.04
C THR A 28 -9.09 15.85 9.00
N VAL A 29 -9.24 16.19 7.71
CA VAL A 29 -8.53 15.53 6.62
C VAL A 29 -7.07 15.93 6.65
N GLU A 30 -6.19 14.96 6.81
CA GLU A 30 -4.74 15.16 6.88
C GLU A 30 -4.04 14.79 5.58
N GLN A 31 -4.59 13.83 4.85
CA GLN A 31 -4.04 13.40 3.58
C GLN A 31 -5.11 13.01 2.57
N VAL A 32 -4.90 13.36 1.30
CA VAL A 32 -5.69 12.90 0.15
C VAL A 32 -4.75 12.43 -0.95
N ASN A 33 -4.99 11.22 -1.45
CA ASN A 33 -4.22 10.61 -2.52
C ASN A 33 -5.13 10.22 -3.69
N HIS A 34 -4.67 10.54 -4.90
CA HIS A 34 -5.25 10.09 -6.16
C HIS A 34 -4.21 9.31 -6.94
N TYR A 35 -4.59 8.17 -7.49
CA TYR A 35 -3.69 7.26 -8.21
C TYR A 35 -4.09 7.16 -9.69
N TYR A 36 -3.08 7.07 -10.54
CA TYR A 36 -3.22 6.49 -11.86
C TYR A 36 -3.43 4.96 -11.74
N PRO A 37 -3.93 4.28 -12.80
CA PRO A 37 -4.22 2.85 -12.73
C PRO A 37 -3.06 1.95 -12.30
N PHE A 38 -1.82 2.34 -12.59
CA PHE A 38 -0.60 1.60 -12.22
C PHE A 38 -0.03 2.03 -10.85
N GLY A 39 -0.72 2.87 -10.10
CA GLY A 39 -0.34 3.24 -8.73
C GLY A 39 0.52 4.49 -8.60
N THR A 40 0.91 5.15 -9.69
CA THR A 40 1.57 6.46 -9.60
C THR A 40 0.62 7.49 -9.00
N LEU A 41 1.12 8.30 -8.06
CA LEU A 41 0.35 9.41 -7.47
C LEU A 41 0.08 10.48 -8.54
N PHE A 42 -1.19 10.68 -8.87
CA PHE A 42 -1.67 11.78 -9.72
C PHE A 42 -1.68 13.10 -8.95
N ALA A 43 -2.20 13.07 -7.74
CA ALA A 43 -2.27 14.21 -6.85
C ALA A 43 -2.17 13.70 -5.41
N GLU A 44 -1.35 14.39 -4.62
CA GLU A 44 -1.14 14.12 -3.21
C GLU A 44 -1.22 15.45 -2.46
N SER A 45 -1.93 15.46 -1.33
CA SER A 45 -1.95 16.62 -0.43
C SER A 45 -0.63 16.78 0.33
N THR A 46 -0.33 17.99 0.80
CA THR A 46 0.96 18.42 1.36
C THR A 46 1.53 17.60 2.53
N ASN A 47 0.75 16.76 3.20
CA ASN A 47 1.16 16.03 4.40
C ASN A 47 1.52 14.56 4.10
N ASP A 48 2.56 14.40 3.29
CA ASP A 48 3.03 13.11 2.78
C ASP A 48 3.50 12.14 3.89
N ALA A 49 3.97 12.68 5.01
CA ALA A 49 4.58 11.90 6.11
C ALA A 49 3.58 11.22 7.06
N VAL A 50 2.28 11.48 6.95
CA VAL A 50 1.28 10.93 7.89
C VAL A 50 1.11 9.43 7.67
N GLN A 51 0.94 9.00 6.42
CA GLN A 51 0.71 7.61 6.10
C GLN A 51 1.55 7.17 4.90
N LYS A 52 2.43 6.19 5.12
CA LYS A 52 3.37 5.66 4.12
C LYS A 52 2.79 4.56 3.25
N TYR A 53 1.76 3.87 3.71
CA TYR A 53 1.05 2.85 2.93
C TYR A 53 0.05 3.52 1.99
N LYS A 54 0.24 3.32 0.68
CA LYS A 54 -0.49 4.05 -0.37
C LYS A 54 -1.26 3.10 -1.30
N TYR A 55 -0.65 2.69 -2.40
CA TYR A 55 -1.23 1.85 -3.45
C TYR A 55 -1.22 0.38 -3.03
N ASN A 56 -2.34 -0.33 -3.17
CA ASN A 56 -2.53 -1.70 -2.72
C ASN A 56 -2.09 -1.95 -1.27
N SER A 57 -2.22 -0.93 -0.41
CA SER A 57 -1.72 -0.93 0.97
C SER A 57 -0.24 -1.28 1.11
N LYS A 58 0.58 -0.99 0.09
CA LYS A 58 2.04 -1.14 0.11
C LYS A 58 2.74 0.13 0.51
N GLU A 59 3.86 -0.01 1.23
CA GLU A 59 4.67 1.13 1.64
C GLU A 59 5.32 1.75 0.40
N LEU A 60 5.15 3.06 0.24
CA LEU A 60 5.86 3.83 -0.78
C LEU A 60 7.22 4.25 -0.22
N ASP A 61 8.27 3.54 -0.61
CA ASP A 61 9.64 3.89 -0.27
C ASP A 61 10.17 4.99 -1.21
N ARG A 62 10.41 6.16 -0.64
CA ARG A 62 11.00 7.31 -1.33
C ARG A 62 12.50 7.45 -1.07
N GLN A 63 13.14 6.45 -0.45
CA GLN A 63 14.58 6.43 -0.27
C GLN A 63 15.28 6.56 -1.64
N TYR A 64 16.33 7.38 -1.67
CA TYR A 64 17.05 7.73 -2.89
C TYR A 64 16.20 8.36 -4.02
N ARG A 65 14.96 8.81 -3.72
CA ARG A 65 14.01 9.41 -4.66
C ARG A 65 13.54 8.45 -5.76
N LEU A 66 13.58 7.14 -5.50
CA LEU A 66 13.16 6.14 -6.48
C LEU A 66 11.63 5.93 -6.49
N ASN A 67 10.94 6.23 -5.40
CA ASN A 67 9.47 6.10 -5.28
C ASN A 67 8.97 4.69 -5.63
N LEU A 68 9.54 3.69 -4.97
CA LEU A 68 9.23 2.28 -5.21
C LEU A 68 8.26 1.76 -4.15
N TYR A 69 7.35 0.89 -4.56
CA TYR A 69 6.49 0.18 -3.62
C TYR A 69 7.16 -1.10 -3.15
N ASP A 70 7.20 -1.31 -1.84
CA ASP A 70 7.68 -2.55 -1.25
C ASP A 70 6.54 -3.59 -1.18
N TYR A 71 6.66 -4.64 -1.99
CA TYR A 71 5.72 -5.77 -2.01
C TYR A 71 6.24 -6.98 -1.20
N GLY A 72 7.39 -6.86 -0.55
CA GLY A 72 8.06 -7.92 0.21
C GLY A 72 9.07 -8.66 -0.66
N ALA A 73 8.62 -9.44 -1.65
CA ALA A 73 9.53 -10.18 -2.52
C ALA A 73 10.20 -9.32 -3.60
N ARG A 74 9.53 -8.24 -4.03
CA ARG A 74 10.00 -7.34 -5.10
C ARG A 74 9.66 -5.88 -4.80
N TYR A 75 10.50 -4.97 -5.32
CA TYR A 75 10.14 -3.56 -5.43
C TYR A 75 9.43 -3.28 -6.75
N TYR A 76 8.34 -2.54 -6.69
CA TYR A 76 7.52 -2.15 -7.84
C TYR A 76 7.74 -0.68 -8.21
N ASP A 77 8.02 -0.43 -9.49
CA ASP A 77 8.08 0.92 -10.06
C ASP A 77 6.74 1.25 -10.72
N SER A 78 5.97 2.10 -10.04
CA SER A 78 4.65 2.51 -10.53
C SER A 78 4.69 3.40 -11.77
N VAL A 79 5.78 4.14 -11.99
CA VAL A 79 5.94 5.05 -13.14
C VAL A 79 6.15 4.23 -14.41
N LEU A 80 6.91 3.14 -14.31
CA LEU A 80 7.10 2.20 -15.42
C LEU A 80 5.98 1.16 -15.53
N GLY A 81 5.23 0.93 -14.44
CA GLY A 81 4.23 -0.13 -14.36
C GLY A 81 4.87 -1.53 -14.35
N GLN A 82 6.08 -1.67 -13.79
CA GLN A 82 6.88 -2.88 -13.87
C GLN A 82 7.59 -3.18 -12.55
N TRP A 83 7.94 -4.46 -12.35
CA TRP A 83 8.84 -4.86 -11.29
C TRP A 83 10.26 -4.38 -11.57
N THR A 84 10.99 -4.01 -10.51
CA THR A 84 12.42 -3.67 -10.60
C THR A 84 13.32 -4.91 -10.62
N MET A 85 12.74 -6.08 -10.37
CA MET A 85 13.41 -7.38 -10.20
C MET A 85 12.70 -8.45 -11.03
N GLN A 86 13.46 -9.48 -11.41
CA GLN A 86 12.90 -10.62 -12.13
C GLN A 86 11.90 -11.38 -11.25
N ASP A 87 10.78 -11.80 -11.84
CA ASP A 87 9.77 -12.62 -11.18
C ASP A 87 10.34 -13.97 -10.72
N PRO A 88 10.26 -14.31 -9.41
CA PRO A 88 10.65 -15.63 -8.92
C PRO A 88 9.87 -16.78 -9.58
N MET A 89 8.66 -16.52 -10.07
CA MET A 89 7.78 -17.44 -10.77
C MET A 89 7.80 -17.24 -12.30
N ALA A 90 8.82 -16.60 -12.87
CA ALA A 90 8.92 -16.36 -14.32
C ALA A 90 8.74 -17.65 -15.15
N GLU A 91 9.20 -18.81 -14.65
CA GLU A 91 9.05 -20.12 -15.30
C GLU A 91 7.59 -20.61 -15.41
N LYS A 92 6.65 -20.00 -14.68
CA LYS A 92 5.22 -20.31 -14.77
C LYS A 92 4.54 -19.56 -15.92
N TYR A 93 5.15 -18.47 -16.39
CA TYR A 93 4.55 -17.52 -17.34
C TYR A 93 5.45 -17.25 -18.55
N TYR A 94 5.73 -18.30 -19.36
CA TYR A 94 6.64 -18.21 -20.51
C TYR A 94 6.25 -17.17 -21.57
N ASP A 95 4.96 -16.88 -21.72
CA ASP A 95 4.46 -15.96 -22.75
C ASP A 95 4.58 -14.48 -22.32
N TRP A 96 4.95 -14.21 -21.06
CA TRP A 96 5.00 -12.86 -20.50
C TRP A 96 6.41 -12.43 -20.11
N SER A 97 6.61 -11.11 -20.06
CA SER A 97 7.84 -10.54 -19.52
C SER A 97 7.96 -10.87 -18.04
N SER A 98 9.16 -11.27 -17.61
CA SER A 98 9.49 -11.57 -16.22
C SER A 98 9.47 -10.33 -15.29
N TYR A 99 9.09 -9.17 -15.81
CA TYR A 99 8.97 -7.91 -15.08
C TYR A 99 7.54 -7.34 -15.11
N VAL A 100 6.58 -8.07 -15.71
CA VAL A 100 5.21 -7.56 -15.88
C VAL A 100 4.49 -7.48 -14.54
N TYR A 101 3.85 -6.33 -14.28
CA TYR A 101 2.99 -6.18 -13.11
C TYR A 101 1.56 -6.57 -13.44
N SER A 102 0.94 -7.40 -12.59
CA SER A 102 -0.50 -7.74 -12.65
C SER A 102 -1.02 -8.09 -14.05
N SER A 103 -0.27 -8.85 -14.86
CA SER A 103 -0.64 -9.19 -16.25
C SER A 103 -0.96 -7.96 -17.14
N ASN A 104 -0.37 -6.79 -16.86
CA ASN A 104 -0.72 -5.49 -17.48
C ASN A 104 -2.20 -5.07 -17.29
N ASN A 105 -2.90 -5.60 -16.28
CA ASN A 105 -4.26 -5.21 -15.97
C ASN A 105 -4.43 -4.91 -14.47
N PRO A 106 -3.83 -3.81 -13.98
CA PRO A 106 -3.79 -3.46 -12.56
C PRO A 106 -5.15 -3.02 -11.99
N GLY A 107 -6.14 -2.72 -12.84
CA GLY A 107 -7.51 -2.44 -12.39
C GLY A 107 -8.33 -3.70 -12.13
N ARG A 108 -7.77 -4.89 -12.41
CA ARG A 108 -8.40 -6.18 -12.12
C ARG A 108 -7.55 -7.07 -11.21
N TYR A 109 -6.24 -7.07 -11.44
CA TYR A 109 -5.31 -7.95 -10.74
C TYR A 109 -4.36 -7.17 -9.85
N VAL A 110 -4.00 -7.80 -8.74
CA VAL A 110 -3.00 -7.34 -7.78
C VAL A 110 -2.03 -8.47 -7.52
N ASP A 111 -0.77 -8.17 -7.26
CA ASP A 111 0.19 -9.15 -6.75
C ASP A 111 0.35 -8.91 -5.24
N PRO A 112 -0.25 -9.72 -4.34
CA PRO A 112 -0.26 -9.41 -2.91
C PRO A 112 1.10 -9.53 -2.22
N ASN A 113 2.03 -10.34 -2.74
CA ASN A 113 3.31 -10.64 -2.10
C ASN A 113 4.53 -10.38 -3.00
N GLY A 114 4.31 -9.88 -4.22
CA GLY A 114 5.35 -9.71 -5.22
C GLY A 114 5.83 -11.04 -5.80
N GLU A 115 4.98 -12.05 -5.90
CA GLU A 115 5.32 -13.36 -6.47
C GLU A 115 4.26 -13.87 -7.45
N GLU A 116 2.98 -13.70 -7.12
CA GLU A 116 1.87 -14.18 -7.95
C GLU A 116 0.70 -13.19 -7.93
N PHE A 117 0.19 -12.85 -9.12
CA PHE A 117 -0.99 -12.00 -9.24
C PHE A 117 -2.28 -12.79 -8.96
N SER A 118 -3.24 -12.14 -8.32
CA SER A 118 -4.59 -12.63 -8.04
C SER A 118 -5.64 -11.55 -8.33
N ASP A 119 -6.92 -11.92 -8.36
CA ASP A 119 -7.99 -10.93 -8.28
C ASP A 119 -7.96 -10.22 -6.91
N PHE A 120 -8.60 -9.05 -6.80
CA PHE A 120 -8.71 -8.30 -5.55
C PHE A 120 -9.54 -9.00 -4.47
N VAL A 121 -10.40 -9.94 -4.87
CA VAL A 121 -11.31 -10.65 -3.97
C VAL A 121 -11.13 -12.15 -4.06
N ASP A 122 -11.25 -12.83 -2.93
CA ASP A 122 -11.27 -14.28 -2.89
C ASP A 122 -12.61 -14.83 -3.40
N LYS A 123 -12.68 -16.16 -3.55
CA LYS A 123 -13.90 -16.88 -3.93
C LYS A 123 -15.10 -16.65 -3.00
N ASN A 124 -14.87 -16.10 -1.80
CA ASN A 124 -15.87 -15.78 -0.80
C ASN A 124 -16.18 -14.26 -0.76
N SER A 125 -15.66 -13.48 -1.72
CA SER A 125 -15.79 -12.01 -1.82
C SER A 125 -15.07 -11.21 -0.72
N ASN A 126 -14.09 -11.79 -0.02
CA ASN A 126 -13.21 -11.05 0.88
C ASN A 126 -12.09 -10.37 0.09
N LEU A 127 -11.72 -9.14 0.42
CA LEU A 127 -10.56 -8.49 -0.21
C LEU A 127 -9.26 -9.24 0.17
N ILE A 128 -8.45 -9.58 -0.84
CA ILE A 128 -7.15 -10.28 -0.69
C ILE A 128 -6.02 -9.29 -0.39
N THR A 129 -6.20 -7.99 -0.69
CA THR A 129 -5.19 -6.95 -0.44
C THR A 129 -5.09 -6.52 1.02
N HIS A 130 -5.95 -7.03 1.90
CA HIS A 130 -5.79 -6.86 3.34
C HIS A 130 -4.57 -7.65 3.80
N ILE A 131 -3.42 -6.96 3.86
CA ILE A 131 -2.41 -7.31 4.84
C ILE A 131 -3.10 -7.04 6.17
N ASP A 132 -3.55 -8.10 6.86
CA ASP A 132 -3.80 -8.05 8.29
C ASP A 132 -2.43 -7.80 8.95
N ASP A 133 -1.96 -6.55 8.97
CA ASP A 133 -0.86 -6.12 9.84
C ASP A 133 -1.31 -6.04 11.31
N GLY A 134 -2.56 -6.46 11.59
CA GLY A 134 -3.33 -6.18 12.79
C GLY A 134 -4.33 -5.04 12.63
N SER A 135 -4.30 -4.29 11.51
CA SER A 135 -5.19 -3.18 11.21
C SER A 135 -6.38 -3.62 10.34
N ASN A 136 -7.32 -4.31 10.99
CA ASN A 136 -8.72 -4.19 10.59
C ASN A 136 -9.15 -2.73 10.82
N ALA A 137 -8.82 -1.79 9.94
CA ALA A 137 -9.18 -0.37 10.07
C ALA A 137 -9.04 0.21 11.50
N VAL A 138 -7.95 -0.06 12.23
CA VAL A 138 -7.89 0.26 13.67
C VAL A 138 -6.45 0.67 14.02
N PHE A 139 -6.29 2.00 14.11
CA PHE A 139 -5.32 2.73 14.96
C PHE A 139 -3.82 2.47 14.78
N GLN A 140 -3.11 3.43 14.17
CA GLN A 140 -1.67 3.54 14.33
C GLN A 140 -1.36 4.41 15.56
N GLN A 141 -1.01 3.80 16.70
CA GLN A 141 -0.53 4.53 17.88
C GLN A 141 0.93 4.93 17.68
N THR A 142 1.19 6.20 17.38
CA THR A 142 2.56 6.74 17.47
C THR A 142 2.82 7.23 18.89
N GLY A 143 3.50 6.40 19.70
CA GLY A 143 4.00 6.78 21.02
C GLY A 143 4.95 5.72 21.59
N SER A 144 6.26 5.98 21.52
CA SER A 144 7.28 5.14 22.14
C SER A 144 7.15 5.18 23.67
N GLY A 145 6.91 4.02 24.30
CA GLY A 145 6.79 3.88 25.74
C GLY A 145 8.10 3.42 26.41
N THR A 146 8.39 3.98 27.59
CA THR A 146 8.92 3.35 28.82
C THR A 146 8.58 4.31 29.98
N SER A 147 8.29 3.96 31.24
CA SER A 147 8.88 2.97 32.14
C SER A 147 7.86 2.57 33.22
N LEU A 148 7.99 1.32 33.66
CA LEU A 148 7.41 0.74 34.86
C LEU A 148 7.80 1.56 36.12
N HIS A 149 6.81 1.84 36.96
CA HIS A 149 6.89 1.80 38.43
C HIS A 149 5.49 1.69 39.01
#